data_AF-A0AAW6SU60-F1
#
_entry.id   AF-A0AAW6SU60-F1
#
_cell.length_a   1.000
_cell.length_b   1.000
_cell.length_c   1.000
_cell.angle_alpha   90.00
_cell.angle_beta   90.00
_cell.angle_gamma   90.00
#
_symmetry.space_group_name_H-M   'P 1'
#
loop_
_entity.id
_entity.type
_entity.pdbx_description
1 polymer ?
#
loop_
_entity_poly.entity_id
_entity_poly.type
_entity_poly.pdbx_seq_one_letter_code
_entity_poly.pdbx_strand_id
1 'polypeptide(L)'
;MGEVIKNSNFRKLFLSNLFSGVGQGMTMIGISWYMVELTGTARLLGSTMIISAILTLLIGPFAGTMIDRFSRKAILQFEQLAGFTVLLIVSVWGWLGTYSEWIIVLIYLSSIFIFYMHESAQSAFVQEIFEPKLYGSINSFLEIENQTALVLSGALAGILLEKFGLHVVLILNALAYLLAFLNLLGINYVFTSKEKLKLDTRNSWLSMFYESWRFIKRRRGLMIFGVAALIPFIAVMLVNLLNPIFVSHSLKADVKIYSLGEVTYSIGALFSGICTTIITRKLSSSSYMVANYFMMIVALILTVTFPNAGIFLLCSALIGWSNVSTRLIRQNMYMELLPNHLIGRVLSFFKSIGTLLRLLLLALFTIIIDLNGVAVGYFILAGILSLATIGIFLSFRLLLKEKD
;
A
#
# COMPACT_ATOMS: atom_id res chain seq x y z
N MET A 1 -16.59 3.57 13.17
CA MET A 1 -16.10 2.23 13.61
C MET A 1 -17.23 1.27 13.97
N GLY A 2 -18.01 1.49 15.04
CA GLY A 2 -19.08 0.54 15.43
C GLY A 2 -20.13 0.26 14.34
N GLU A 3 -20.57 1.29 13.61
CA GLU A 3 -21.50 1.15 12.47
C GLU A 3 -20.92 0.31 11.33
N VAL A 4 -19.61 0.43 11.07
CA VAL A 4 -18.90 -0.32 10.02
C VAL A 4 -18.83 -1.81 10.38
N ILE A 5 -18.48 -2.16 11.62
CA ILE A 5 -18.46 -3.56 12.06
C ILE A 5 -19.86 -4.19 12.06
N LYS A 6 -20.90 -3.41 12.39
CA LYS A 6 -22.29 -3.92 12.36
C LYS A 6 -22.76 -4.23 10.93
N ASN A 7 -22.23 -3.53 9.93
CA ASN A 7 -22.59 -3.74 8.53
C ASN A 7 -22.15 -5.15 8.06
N SER A 8 -23.11 -5.96 7.61
CA SER A 8 -22.83 -7.33 7.14
C SER A 8 -21.97 -7.38 5.89
N ASN A 9 -22.12 -6.43 4.96
CA ASN A 9 -21.33 -6.39 3.73
C ASN A 9 -19.87 -6.09 4.05
N PHE A 10 -19.63 -5.18 5.00
CA PHE A 10 -18.28 -4.86 5.45
C PHE A 10 -17.58 -6.05 6.10
N ARG A 11 -18.24 -6.76 7.02
CA ARG A 11 -17.65 -7.95 7.67
C ARG A 11 -17.26 -9.04 6.67
N LYS A 12 -18.10 -9.28 5.66
CA LYS A 12 -17.83 -10.24 4.59
C LYS A 12 -16.65 -9.80 3.72
N LEU A 13 -16.59 -8.53 3.34
CA LEU A 13 -15.45 -7.97 2.59
C LEU A 13 -14.14 -8.07 3.39
N PHE A 14 -14.17 -7.66 4.66
CA PHE A 14 -13.02 -7.72 5.56
C PHE A 14 -12.48 -9.14 5.73
N LEU A 15 -13.36 -10.11 6.00
CA LEU A 15 -12.96 -11.52 6.13
C LEU A 15 -12.43 -12.07 4.81
N SER A 16 -13.09 -11.74 3.69
CA SER A 16 -12.64 -12.14 2.36
C SER A 16 -11.19 -11.72 2.12
N ASN A 17 -10.92 -10.43 2.29
CA ASN A 17 -9.61 -9.87 2.01
C ASN A 17 -8.56 -10.37 3.01
N LEU A 18 -8.90 -10.52 4.29
CA LEU A 18 -7.98 -11.07 5.30
C LEU A 18 -7.52 -12.49 4.93
N PHE A 19 -8.44 -13.39 4.57
CA PHE A 19 -8.08 -14.74 4.14
C PHE A 19 -7.20 -14.71 2.89
N SER A 20 -7.66 -14.01 1.82
CA SER A 20 -6.90 -13.94 0.58
C SER A 20 -5.54 -13.26 0.75
N GLY A 21 -5.44 -12.25 1.62
CA GLY A 21 -4.21 -11.51 1.90
C GLY A 21 -3.19 -12.36 2.63
N VAL A 22 -3.61 -13.14 3.63
CA VAL A 22 -2.73 -14.09 4.33
C VAL A 22 -2.22 -15.17 3.36
N GLY A 23 -3.13 -15.77 2.60
CA GLY A 23 -2.76 -16.77 1.59
C GLY A 23 -1.77 -16.25 0.56
N GLN A 24 -2.05 -15.07 0.02
CA GLN A 24 -1.23 -14.40 -0.98
C GLN A 24 0.15 -14.02 -0.44
N GLY A 25 0.21 -13.46 0.76
CA GLY A 25 1.48 -13.09 1.40
C GLY A 25 2.37 -14.31 1.63
N MET A 26 1.80 -15.42 2.14
CA MET A 26 2.56 -16.66 2.32
C MET A 26 3.09 -17.19 0.97
N THR A 27 2.25 -17.15 -0.07
CA THR A 27 2.61 -17.61 -1.41
C THR A 27 3.72 -16.77 -2.02
N MET A 28 3.69 -15.45 -1.85
CA MET A 28 4.74 -14.56 -2.34
C MET A 28 6.07 -14.80 -1.63
N ILE A 29 6.06 -15.03 -0.32
CA ILE A 29 7.26 -15.41 0.42
C ILE A 29 7.79 -16.76 -0.08
N GLY A 30 6.91 -17.76 -0.19
CA GLY A 30 7.27 -19.11 -0.61
C GLY A 30 7.83 -19.20 -2.02
N ILE A 31 7.17 -18.56 -2.99
CA ILE A 31 7.63 -18.53 -4.39
C ILE A 31 8.96 -17.80 -4.50
N SER A 32 9.12 -16.66 -3.81
CA SER A 32 10.38 -15.91 -3.83
C SER A 32 11.54 -16.72 -3.25
N TRP A 33 11.30 -17.41 -2.14
CA TRP A 33 12.29 -18.32 -1.54
C TRP A 33 12.64 -19.48 -2.46
N TYR A 34 11.63 -20.15 -3.03
CA TYR A 34 11.82 -21.30 -3.90
C TYR A 34 12.60 -20.95 -5.18
N MET A 35 12.41 -19.76 -5.76
CA MET A 35 13.21 -19.29 -6.92
C MET A 35 14.71 -19.18 -6.59
N VAL A 36 15.04 -18.75 -5.37
CA VAL A 36 16.43 -18.63 -4.91
C VAL A 36 17.00 -20.02 -4.63
N GLU A 37 16.22 -20.90 -4.00
CA GLU A 37 16.61 -22.28 -3.72
C GLU A 37 16.89 -23.09 -4.99
N LEU A 38 16.03 -22.95 -6.02
CA LEU A 38 16.19 -23.61 -7.31
C LEU A 38 17.51 -23.29 -8.01
N THR A 39 17.92 -22.02 -8.00
CA THR A 39 19.06 -21.53 -8.81
C THR A 39 20.31 -21.25 -7.98
N GLY A 40 20.22 -21.32 -6.65
CA GLY A 40 21.28 -20.92 -5.71
C GLY A 40 21.65 -19.43 -5.77
N THR A 41 20.95 -18.61 -6.57
CA THR A 41 21.27 -17.20 -6.79
C THR A 41 20.01 -16.34 -6.86
N ALA A 42 20.17 -15.03 -6.63
CA ALA A 42 19.05 -14.07 -6.71
C ALA A 42 18.64 -13.69 -8.15
N ARG A 43 19.27 -14.25 -9.19
CA ARG A 43 19.08 -13.81 -10.58
C ARG A 43 17.67 -14.07 -11.10
N LEU A 44 17.12 -15.27 -10.85
CA LEU A 44 15.78 -15.64 -11.29
C LEU A 44 14.70 -14.76 -10.63
N LEU A 45 14.81 -14.58 -9.31
CA LEU A 45 13.91 -13.71 -8.56
C LEU A 45 14.04 -12.25 -9.04
N GLY A 46 15.25 -11.71 -9.11
CA GLY A 46 15.48 -10.31 -9.50
C GLY A 46 14.98 -9.99 -10.91
N SER A 47 15.26 -10.86 -11.89
CA SER A 47 14.74 -10.69 -13.26
C SER A 47 13.22 -10.78 -13.31
N THR A 48 12.60 -11.71 -12.56
CA THR A 48 11.15 -11.83 -12.48
C THR A 48 10.49 -10.59 -11.85
N MET A 49 11.09 -10.01 -10.82
CA MET A 49 10.63 -8.75 -10.22
C MET A 49 10.69 -7.57 -11.19
N ILE A 50 11.73 -7.49 -12.02
CA ILE A 50 11.84 -6.45 -13.05
C ILE A 50 10.71 -6.62 -14.09
N ILE A 51 10.50 -7.84 -14.57
CA ILE A 51 9.44 -8.16 -15.52
C ILE A 51 8.07 -7.82 -14.93
N SER A 52 7.82 -8.18 -13.66
CA SER A 52 6.54 -7.90 -13.00
C SER A 52 6.29 -6.40 -12.85
N ALA A 53 7.32 -5.61 -12.54
CA ALA A 53 7.23 -4.16 -12.45
C ALA A 53 6.88 -3.53 -13.82
N ILE A 54 7.53 -3.97 -14.89
CA ILE A 54 7.23 -3.53 -16.27
C ILE A 54 5.79 -3.89 -16.64
N LEU A 55 5.38 -5.13 -16.40
CA LEU A 55 4.00 -5.57 -16.70
C LEU A 55 2.96 -4.76 -15.93
N THR A 56 3.19 -4.52 -14.64
CA THR A 56 2.27 -3.73 -13.81
C THR A 56 2.17 -2.29 -14.31
N LEU A 57 3.28 -1.69 -14.76
CA LEU A 57 3.29 -0.35 -15.35
C LEU A 57 2.49 -0.30 -16.66
N LEU A 58 2.68 -1.29 -17.54
CA LEU A 58 2.00 -1.36 -18.83
C LEU A 58 0.50 -1.65 -18.68
N ILE A 59 0.12 -2.51 -17.74
CA ILE A 59 -1.27 -2.94 -17.56
C ILE A 59 -2.06 -1.94 -16.70
N GLY A 60 -1.41 -1.13 -15.87
CA GLY A 60 -2.08 -0.17 -14.98
C GLY A 60 -3.19 0.69 -15.63
N PRO A 61 -2.97 1.31 -16.80
CA PRO A 61 -4.01 2.04 -17.52
C PRO A 61 -5.17 1.14 -17.99
N PHE A 62 -4.87 -0.07 -18.47
CA PHE A 62 -5.90 -1.01 -18.94
C PHE A 62 -6.73 -1.55 -17.77
N ALA A 63 -6.09 -1.85 -16.64
CA ALA A 63 -6.74 -2.29 -15.40
C ALA A 63 -7.86 -1.34 -14.97
N GLY A 64 -7.58 -0.04 -14.93
CA GLY A 64 -8.57 0.97 -14.58
C GLY A 64 -9.76 0.96 -15.53
N THR A 65 -9.50 0.89 -16.84
CA THR A 65 -10.59 0.83 -17.83
C THR A 65 -11.43 -0.45 -17.73
N MET A 66 -10.84 -1.58 -17.35
CA MET A 66 -11.58 -2.83 -17.13
C MET A 66 -12.48 -2.74 -15.89
N ILE A 67 -11.96 -2.18 -14.79
CA ILE A 67 -12.71 -2.01 -13.53
C ILE A 67 -13.90 -1.05 -13.69
N ASP A 68 -13.77 -0.09 -14.60
CA ASP A 68 -14.86 0.83 -14.93
C ASP A 68 -15.95 0.16 -15.78
N ARG A 69 -15.60 -0.82 -16.62
CA ARG A 69 -16.52 -1.49 -17.55
C ARG A 69 -17.29 -2.65 -16.93
N PHE A 70 -16.67 -3.41 -16.04
CA PHE A 70 -17.26 -4.60 -15.45
C PHE A 70 -17.74 -4.36 -14.01
N SER A 71 -18.58 -5.28 -13.50
CA SER A 71 -18.95 -5.28 -12.09
C SER A 71 -17.73 -5.49 -11.21
N ARG A 72 -17.46 -4.57 -10.29
CA ARG A 72 -16.35 -4.68 -9.34
C ARG A 72 -16.50 -5.92 -8.45
N LYS A 73 -17.72 -6.25 -8.04
CA LYS A 73 -18.01 -7.53 -7.36
C LYS A 73 -17.61 -8.73 -8.22
N ALA A 74 -17.99 -8.72 -9.49
CA ALA A 74 -17.68 -9.83 -10.40
C ALA A 74 -16.17 -9.97 -10.65
N ILE A 75 -15.43 -8.86 -10.77
CA ILE A 75 -13.96 -8.89 -10.87
C ILE A 75 -13.36 -9.51 -9.61
N LEU A 76 -13.75 -9.03 -8.43
CA LEU A 76 -13.27 -9.56 -7.14
C LEU A 76 -13.65 -11.03 -6.96
N GLN A 77 -14.78 -11.47 -7.48
CA GLN A 77 -15.16 -12.89 -7.44
C GLN A 77 -14.35 -13.73 -8.41
N PHE A 78 -14.18 -13.24 -9.64
CA PHE A 78 -13.46 -13.94 -10.69
C PHE A 78 -11.99 -14.16 -10.32
N GLU A 79 -11.32 -13.13 -9.80
CA GLU A 79 -9.90 -13.25 -9.43
C GLU A 79 -9.69 -14.28 -8.31
N GLN A 80 -10.59 -14.37 -7.33
CA GLN A 80 -10.49 -15.31 -6.20
C GLN A 80 -10.73 -16.74 -6.71
N LEU A 81 -11.72 -16.94 -7.57
CA LEU A 81 -12.00 -18.25 -8.15
C LEU A 81 -10.89 -18.71 -9.12
N ALA A 82 -10.35 -17.79 -9.93
CA ALA A 82 -9.22 -18.05 -10.81
C ALA A 82 -7.97 -18.39 -9.99
N GLY A 83 -7.67 -17.61 -8.95
CA GLY A 83 -6.57 -17.86 -8.02
C GLY A 83 -6.68 -19.23 -7.35
N PHE A 84 -7.87 -19.58 -6.81
CA PHE A 84 -8.12 -20.90 -6.24
C PHE A 84 -7.81 -22.02 -7.24
N THR A 85 -8.34 -21.91 -8.45
CA THR A 85 -8.21 -22.95 -9.49
C THR A 85 -6.75 -23.13 -9.91
N VAL A 86 -6.05 -22.03 -10.21
CA VAL A 86 -4.65 -22.06 -10.64
C VAL A 86 -3.76 -22.61 -9.54
N LEU A 87 -3.87 -22.10 -8.31
CA LEU A 87 -3.01 -22.54 -7.21
C LEU A 87 -3.29 -23.97 -6.77
N LEU A 88 -4.54 -24.44 -6.85
CA LEU A 88 -4.86 -25.84 -6.57
C LEU A 88 -4.21 -26.77 -7.60
N ILE A 89 -4.33 -26.46 -8.90
CA ILE A 89 -3.71 -27.26 -9.97
C ILE A 89 -2.20 -27.30 -9.80
N VAL A 90 -1.57 -26.14 -9.59
CA VAL A 90 -0.13 -26.05 -9.40
C VAL A 90 0.31 -26.80 -8.15
N SER A 91 -0.40 -26.64 -7.02
CA SER A 91 -0.06 -27.34 -5.78
C SER A 91 -0.09 -28.86 -5.99
N VAL A 92 -1.14 -29.39 -6.62
CA VAL A 92 -1.26 -30.83 -6.93
C VAL A 92 -0.13 -31.29 -7.84
N TRP A 93 0.26 -30.49 -8.85
CA TRP A 93 1.43 -30.78 -9.67
C TRP A 93 2.69 -30.90 -8.79
N GLY A 94 2.92 -29.96 -7.88
CA GLY A 94 4.08 -29.97 -6.99
C GLY A 94 4.17 -31.17 -6.03
N TRP A 95 3.05 -31.84 -5.77
CA TRP A 95 3.05 -33.12 -5.04
C TRP A 95 3.45 -34.30 -5.93
N LEU A 96 3.16 -34.20 -7.24
CA LEU A 96 3.45 -35.24 -8.23
C LEU A 96 4.85 -35.11 -8.85
N GLY A 97 5.52 -33.96 -8.68
CA GLY A 97 6.86 -33.73 -9.22
C GLY A 97 7.47 -32.38 -8.82
N THR A 98 8.61 -32.05 -9.39
CA THR A 98 9.30 -30.77 -9.14
C THR A 98 8.71 -29.65 -9.98
N TYR A 99 8.70 -28.44 -9.43
CA TYR A 99 8.29 -27.26 -10.20
C TYR A 99 9.39 -26.81 -11.14
N SER A 100 9.07 -26.65 -12.42
CA SER A 100 9.95 -25.96 -13.37
C SER A 100 10.03 -24.46 -13.05
N GLU A 101 11.21 -23.87 -13.30
CA GLU A 101 11.48 -22.43 -13.19
C GLU A 101 10.38 -21.58 -13.86
N TRP A 102 9.98 -21.93 -15.08
CA TRP A 102 8.99 -21.16 -15.84
C TRP A 102 7.60 -21.16 -15.20
N ILE A 103 7.21 -22.27 -14.56
CA ILE A 103 5.92 -22.37 -13.86
C ILE A 103 5.93 -21.44 -12.64
N ILE A 104 7.02 -21.44 -11.88
CA ILE A 104 7.20 -20.59 -10.70
C ILE A 104 7.21 -19.10 -11.07
N VAL A 105 7.88 -18.75 -12.18
CA VAL A 105 7.83 -17.38 -12.75
C VAL A 105 6.41 -17.00 -13.14
N LEU A 106 5.69 -17.86 -13.85
CA LEU A 106 4.32 -17.59 -14.29
C LEU A 106 3.39 -17.37 -13.10
N ILE A 107 3.49 -18.20 -12.06
CA ILE A 107 2.68 -18.05 -10.84
C ILE A 107 3.00 -16.71 -10.19
N TYR A 108 4.28 -16.36 -10.03
CA TYR A 108 4.69 -15.08 -9.46
C TYR A 108 4.06 -13.89 -10.21
N LEU A 109 4.19 -13.88 -11.55
CA LEU A 109 3.64 -12.81 -12.39
C LEU A 109 2.11 -12.75 -12.28
N SER A 110 1.43 -13.90 -12.27
CA SER A 110 -0.02 -13.98 -12.13
C SER A 110 -0.49 -13.48 -10.76
N SER A 111 0.22 -13.83 -9.68
CA SER A 111 -0.07 -13.39 -8.32
C SER A 111 0.08 -11.88 -8.17
N ILE A 112 1.14 -11.28 -8.71
CA ILE A 112 1.32 -9.81 -8.70
C ILE A 112 0.23 -9.12 -9.50
N PHE A 113 -0.13 -9.67 -10.66
CA PHE A 113 -1.19 -9.13 -11.50
C PHE A 113 -2.56 -9.15 -10.80
N ILE A 114 -2.92 -10.29 -10.19
CA ILE A 114 -4.15 -10.45 -9.40
C ILE A 114 -4.17 -9.43 -8.25
N PHE A 115 -3.07 -9.31 -7.50
CA PHE A 115 -2.96 -8.35 -6.40
C PHE A 115 -3.22 -6.90 -6.87
N TYR A 116 -2.67 -6.52 -8.02
CA TYR A 116 -2.88 -5.18 -8.57
C TYR A 116 -4.32 -4.93 -9.05
N MET A 117 -4.96 -5.94 -9.65
CA MET A 117 -6.40 -5.87 -9.98
C MET A 117 -7.25 -5.74 -8.73
N HIS A 118 -6.97 -6.56 -7.71
CA HIS A 118 -7.69 -6.60 -6.44
C HIS A 118 -7.73 -5.23 -5.77
N GLU A 119 -6.57 -4.61 -5.52
CA GLU A 119 -6.45 -3.30 -4.87
C GLU A 119 -7.29 -2.23 -5.57
N SER A 120 -7.24 -2.23 -6.91
CA SER A 120 -7.96 -1.26 -7.73
C SER A 120 -9.48 -1.51 -7.70
N ALA A 121 -9.90 -2.77 -7.84
CA ALA A 121 -11.30 -3.16 -7.82
C ALA A 121 -11.94 -2.98 -6.44
N GLN A 122 -11.23 -3.33 -5.37
CA GLN A 122 -11.65 -3.18 -3.98
C GLN A 122 -11.87 -1.72 -3.61
N SER A 123 -10.94 -0.83 -4.00
CA SER A 123 -11.09 0.60 -3.73
C SER A 123 -12.36 1.18 -4.38
N ALA A 124 -12.63 0.81 -5.64
CA ALA A 124 -13.84 1.21 -6.34
C ALA A 124 -15.11 0.57 -5.75
N PHE A 125 -15.03 -0.70 -5.33
CA PHE A 125 -16.13 -1.44 -4.74
C PHE A 125 -16.58 -0.85 -3.39
N VAL A 126 -15.63 -0.45 -2.55
CA VAL A 126 -15.91 0.24 -1.28
C VAL A 126 -16.68 1.54 -1.51
N GLN A 127 -16.27 2.31 -2.52
CA GLN A 127 -16.95 3.57 -2.87
C GLN A 127 -18.37 3.36 -3.42
N GLU A 128 -18.69 2.18 -3.96
CA GLU A 128 -20.01 1.87 -4.51
C GLU A 128 -20.98 1.37 -3.44
N ILE A 129 -20.51 0.68 -2.39
CA ILE A 129 -21.37 0.03 -1.39
C ILE A 129 -21.56 0.87 -0.13
N PHE A 130 -20.58 1.70 0.22
CA PHE A 130 -20.59 2.40 1.49
C PHE A 130 -20.79 3.90 1.32
N GLU A 131 -21.36 4.52 2.35
CA GLU A 131 -21.53 5.97 2.36
C GLU A 131 -20.19 6.68 2.58
N PRO A 132 -19.97 7.87 1.98
CA PRO A 132 -18.74 8.63 2.13
C PRO A 132 -18.30 8.89 3.58
N LYS A 133 -19.27 9.09 4.48
CA LYS A 133 -19.02 9.30 5.92
C LYS A 133 -18.30 8.11 6.59
N LEU A 134 -18.40 6.91 6.02
CA LEU A 134 -17.82 5.68 6.57
C LEU A 134 -16.45 5.35 5.99
N TYR A 135 -16.04 5.98 4.88
CA TYR A 135 -14.81 5.64 4.16
C TYR A 135 -13.57 5.69 5.04
N GLY A 136 -13.46 6.71 5.91
CA GLY A 136 -12.32 6.79 6.82
C GLY A 136 -12.23 5.64 7.81
N SER A 137 -13.37 5.20 8.36
CA SER A 137 -13.40 4.01 9.23
C SER A 137 -13.11 2.73 8.44
N ILE A 138 -13.62 2.61 7.22
CA ILE A 138 -13.40 1.45 6.35
C ILE A 138 -11.92 1.35 5.97
N ASN A 139 -11.31 2.43 5.50
CA ASN A 139 -9.88 2.46 5.14
C ASN A 139 -8.99 2.15 6.34
N SER A 140 -9.33 2.63 7.54
CA SER A 140 -8.64 2.22 8.77
C SER A 140 -8.71 0.72 9.01
N PHE A 141 -9.88 0.09 8.83
CA PHE A 141 -9.98 -1.36 8.99
C PHE A 141 -9.26 -2.13 7.89
N LEU A 142 -9.35 -1.71 6.63
CA LEU A 142 -8.60 -2.32 5.52
C LEU A 142 -7.09 -2.21 5.74
N GLU A 143 -6.62 -1.12 6.35
CA GLU A 143 -5.22 -1.00 6.76
C GLU A 143 -4.86 -2.04 7.83
N ILE A 144 -5.65 -2.13 8.90
CA ILE A 144 -5.44 -3.12 9.97
C ILE A 144 -5.42 -4.53 9.39
N GLU A 145 -6.35 -4.81 8.49
CA GLU A 145 -6.47 -6.06 7.77
C GLU A 145 -5.19 -6.39 6.99
N ASN A 146 -4.72 -5.46 6.14
CA ASN A 146 -3.48 -5.63 5.36
C ASN A 146 -2.25 -5.86 6.23
N GLN A 147 -2.08 -5.09 7.31
CA GLN A 147 -0.95 -5.27 8.23
C GLN A 147 -1.04 -6.60 9.00
N THR A 148 -2.25 -6.99 9.41
CA THR A 148 -2.49 -8.29 10.07
C THR A 148 -2.18 -9.43 9.12
N ALA A 149 -2.63 -9.33 7.86
CA ALA A 149 -2.37 -10.31 6.82
C ALA A 149 -0.86 -10.48 6.57
N LEU A 150 -0.11 -9.37 6.50
CA LEU A 150 1.35 -9.40 6.32
C LEU A 150 2.08 -10.10 7.48
N VAL A 151 1.72 -9.77 8.72
CA VAL A 151 2.32 -10.39 9.91
C VAL A 151 2.02 -11.90 9.97
N LEU A 152 0.76 -12.29 9.77
CA LEU A 152 0.35 -13.69 9.76
C LEU A 152 1.01 -14.45 8.60
N SER A 153 1.14 -13.82 7.43
CA SER A 153 1.81 -14.42 6.28
C SER A 153 3.27 -14.76 6.57
N GLY A 154 4.03 -13.82 7.13
CA GLY A 154 5.44 -14.05 7.48
C GLY A 154 5.61 -15.17 8.51
N ALA A 155 4.80 -15.15 9.57
CA ALA A 155 4.87 -16.16 10.63
C ALA A 155 4.53 -17.57 10.11
N LEU A 156 3.46 -17.69 9.33
CA LEU A 156 3.02 -18.97 8.78
C LEU A 156 3.95 -19.48 7.67
N ALA A 157 4.41 -18.61 6.77
CA ALA A 157 5.30 -18.99 5.68
C ALA A 157 6.61 -19.61 6.19
N GLY A 158 7.24 -19.02 7.22
CA GLY A 158 8.48 -19.56 7.79
C GLY A 158 8.31 -20.99 8.30
N ILE A 159 7.26 -21.26 9.08
CA ILE A 159 6.98 -22.59 9.64
C ILE A 159 6.59 -23.58 8.56
N LEU A 160 5.74 -23.17 7.61
CA LEU A 160 5.19 -24.04 6.58
C LEU A 160 6.23 -24.44 5.54
N LEU A 161 7.05 -23.49 5.09
CA LEU A 161 8.07 -23.76 4.08
C LEU A 161 9.15 -24.71 4.60
N GLU A 162 9.60 -24.52 5.85
CA GLU A 162 10.63 -25.38 6.45
C GLU A 162 10.14 -26.82 6.63
N LYS A 163 8.90 -27.02 7.06
CA LYS A 163 8.37 -28.36 7.39
C LYS A 163 7.70 -29.08 6.24
N PHE A 164 7.04 -28.34 5.35
CA PHE A 164 6.13 -28.90 4.36
C PHE A 164 6.38 -28.39 2.94
N GLY A 165 7.30 -27.44 2.75
CA GLY A 165 7.64 -26.90 1.43
C GLY A 165 6.53 -26.07 0.76
N LEU A 166 6.80 -25.68 -0.50
CA LEU A 166 5.96 -24.74 -1.23
C LEU A 166 4.56 -25.29 -1.55
N HIS A 167 4.42 -26.58 -1.85
CA HIS A 167 3.14 -27.16 -2.26
C HIS A 167 2.05 -27.03 -1.19
N VAL A 168 2.38 -27.14 0.10
CA VAL A 168 1.43 -26.92 1.20
C VAL A 168 1.06 -25.44 1.35
N VAL A 169 1.99 -24.52 1.12
CA VAL A 169 1.68 -23.09 1.10
C VAL A 169 0.68 -22.77 -0.01
N LEU A 170 0.87 -23.33 -1.20
CA LEU A 170 -0.02 -23.10 -2.35
C LEU A 170 -1.43 -23.66 -2.11
N ILE A 171 -1.58 -24.85 -1.51
CA ILE A 171 -2.93 -25.40 -1.24
C ILE A 171 -3.65 -24.60 -0.16
N LEU A 172 -2.93 -24.14 0.87
CA LEU A 172 -3.52 -23.29 1.90
C LEU A 172 -3.97 -21.94 1.33
N ASN A 173 -3.20 -21.34 0.41
CA ASN A 173 -3.64 -20.14 -0.29
C ASN A 173 -4.84 -20.41 -1.21
N ALA A 174 -4.85 -21.53 -1.94
CA ALA A 174 -6.01 -21.91 -2.74
C ALA A 174 -7.27 -21.98 -1.86
N LEU A 175 -7.22 -22.66 -0.71
CA LEU A 175 -8.33 -22.72 0.24
C LEU A 175 -8.71 -21.33 0.77
N ALA A 176 -7.74 -20.45 1.03
CA ALA A 176 -7.99 -19.09 1.46
C ALA A 176 -8.74 -18.27 0.39
N TYR A 177 -8.38 -18.41 -0.89
CA TYR A 177 -9.10 -17.82 -2.02
C TYR A 177 -10.53 -18.37 -2.17
N LEU A 178 -10.73 -19.68 -1.94
CA LEU A 178 -12.08 -20.24 -1.93
C LEU A 178 -12.92 -19.64 -0.79
N LEU A 179 -12.37 -19.53 0.41
CA LEU A 179 -13.05 -18.89 1.55
C LEU A 179 -13.36 -17.41 1.26
N ALA A 180 -12.45 -16.70 0.62
CA ALA A 180 -12.65 -15.32 0.21
C ALA A 180 -13.80 -15.19 -0.80
N PHE A 181 -13.80 -16.03 -1.84
CA PHE A 181 -14.88 -16.10 -2.82
C PHE A 181 -16.26 -16.36 -2.18
N LEU A 182 -16.35 -17.32 -1.25
CA LEU A 182 -17.59 -17.63 -0.54
C LEU A 182 -18.11 -16.44 0.29
N ASN A 183 -17.21 -15.68 0.93
CA ASN A 183 -17.58 -14.46 1.65
C ASN A 183 -18.11 -13.37 0.70
N LEU A 184 -17.47 -13.19 -0.48
CA LEU A 184 -17.92 -12.24 -1.49
C LEU A 184 -19.28 -12.59 -2.07
N LEU A 185 -19.61 -13.87 -2.27
CA LEU A 185 -20.95 -14.29 -2.74
C LEU A 185 -22.06 -13.71 -1.85
N GLY A 186 -21.86 -13.75 -0.53
CA GLY A 186 -22.83 -13.27 0.45
C GLY A 186 -23.00 -11.75 0.52
N ILE A 187 -22.22 -10.95 -0.21
CA ILE A 187 -22.35 -9.48 -0.19
C ILE A 187 -23.56 -9.07 -1.05
N ASN A 188 -24.51 -8.34 -0.46
CA ASN A 188 -25.62 -7.78 -1.23
C ASN A 188 -25.11 -6.59 -2.04
N TYR A 189 -25.19 -6.69 -3.37
CA TYR A 189 -24.63 -5.71 -4.30
C TYR A 189 -25.52 -5.55 -5.53
N VAL A 190 -25.81 -4.30 -5.87
CA VAL A 190 -26.50 -3.93 -7.11
C VAL A 190 -25.51 -3.10 -7.92
N PHE A 191 -25.16 -3.58 -9.11
CA PHE A 191 -24.27 -2.87 -10.02
C PHE A 191 -24.94 -1.59 -10.52
N THR A 192 -24.46 -0.42 -10.09
CA THR A 192 -25.09 0.88 -10.40
C THR A 192 -24.46 1.54 -11.64
N SER A 193 -23.43 0.92 -12.22
CA SER A 193 -22.59 1.53 -13.26
C SER A 193 -23.19 1.55 -14.67
N LYS A 194 -24.45 1.15 -14.86
CA LYS A 194 -25.14 1.37 -16.15
C LYS A 194 -25.35 2.85 -16.48
N GLU A 195 -25.40 3.74 -15.49
CA GLU A 195 -25.53 5.20 -15.75
C GLU A 195 -24.18 5.89 -16.05
N LYS A 196 -23.05 5.39 -15.55
CA LYS A 196 -21.72 5.99 -15.76
C LYS A 196 -21.03 5.61 -17.08
N LEU A 197 -21.42 4.49 -17.70
CA LEU A 197 -20.90 4.05 -19.01
C LEU A 197 -21.22 5.03 -20.16
N LYS A 198 -22.14 5.98 -19.97
CA LYS A 198 -22.44 7.05 -20.94
C LYS A 198 -21.54 8.28 -20.82
N LEU A 199 -20.73 8.40 -19.76
CA LEU A 199 -19.85 9.56 -19.55
C LEU A 199 -18.41 9.21 -19.95
N ASP A 200 -18.02 9.68 -21.14
CA ASP A 200 -16.65 9.97 -21.57
C ASP A 200 -15.67 8.82 -21.87
N THR A 201 -15.98 7.99 -22.86
CA THR A 201 -14.93 7.32 -23.68
C THR A 201 -14.15 8.29 -24.57
N ARG A 202 -14.48 9.59 -24.57
CA ARG A 202 -13.84 10.65 -25.36
C ARG A 202 -12.78 11.47 -24.61
N ASN A 203 -12.63 11.31 -23.30
CA ASN A 203 -11.66 12.09 -22.53
C ASN A 203 -10.32 11.37 -22.42
N SER A 204 -9.36 11.81 -23.24
CA SER A 204 -7.95 11.43 -23.14
C SER A 204 -7.43 11.59 -21.70
N TRP A 205 -6.47 10.76 -21.27
CA TRP A 205 -5.80 10.91 -19.97
C TRP A 205 -5.27 12.34 -19.76
N LEU A 206 -4.84 12.99 -20.85
CA LEU A 206 -4.44 14.39 -20.88
C LEU A 206 -5.58 15.38 -20.56
N SER A 207 -6.81 15.12 -21.01
CA SER A 207 -7.95 16.00 -20.70
C SER A 207 -8.37 15.85 -19.23
N MET A 208 -8.33 14.63 -18.68
CA MET A 208 -8.57 14.39 -17.25
C MET A 208 -7.49 15.04 -16.36
N PHE A 209 -6.23 15.00 -16.80
CA PHE A 209 -5.12 15.66 -16.11
C PHE A 209 -5.28 17.18 -16.16
N TYR A 210 -5.63 17.73 -17.31
CA TYR A 210 -5.86 19.17 -17.48
C TYR A 210 -7.04 19.67 -16.64
N GLU A 211 -8.13 18.91 -16.56
CA GLU A 211 -9.28 19.24 -15.72
C GLU A 211 -8.92 19.25 -14.23
N SER A 212 -8.18 18.24 -13.77
CA SER A 212 -7.65 18.16 -12.40
C SER A 212 -6.73 19.34 -12.09
N TRP A 213 -5.83 19.67 -13.02
CA TRP A 213 -4.95 20.84 -12.90
C TRP A 213 -5.72 22.15 -12.81
N ARG A 214 -6.72 22.36 -13.68
CA ARG A 214 -7.55 23.56 -13.68
C ARG A 214 -8.32 23.72 -12.38
N PHE A 215 -8.82 22.62 -11.81
CA PHE A 215 -9.50 22.61 -10.52
C PHE A 215 -8.54 22.93 -9.37
N ILE A 216 -7.41 22.23 -9.29
CA ILE A 216 -6.46 22.34 -8.18
C ILE A 216 -5.72 23.68 -8.21
N LYS A 217 -5.33 24.22 -9.38
CA LYS A 217 -4.58 25.48 -9.44
C LYS A 217 -5.35 26.68 -8.88
N ARG A 218 -6.68 26.61 -8.87
CA ARG A 218 -7.57 27.64 -8.31
C ARG A 218 -7.67 27.56 -6.78
N ARG A 219 -7.33 26.40 -6.20
CA ARG A 219 -7.36 26.11 -4.76
C ARG A 219 -5.94 25.92 -4.25
N ARG A 220 -5.28 27.04 -3.94
CA ARG A 220 -3.88 27.05 -3.47
C ARG A 220 -3.70 26.23 -2.20
N GLY A 221 -4.68 26.26 -1.29
CA GLY A 221 -4.69 25.43 -0.09
C GLY A 221 -4.65 23.94 -0.41
N LEU A 222 -5.52 23.49 -1.33
CA LEU A 222 -5.57 22.09 -1.78
C LEU A 222 -4.28 21.65 -2.48
N MET A 223 -3.67 22.51 -3.31
CA MET A 223 -2.42 22.19 -4.00
C MET A 223 -1.26 21.99 -3.02
N ILE A 224 -1.07 22.93 -2.09
CA ILE A 224 -0.01 22.86 -1.08
C ILE A 224 -0.23 21.66 -0.18
N PHE A 225 -1.48 21.47 0.29
CA PHE A 225 -1.84 20.30 1.10
C PHE A 225 -1.51 19.01 0.36
N GLY A 226 -1.96 18.85 -0.88
CA GLY A 226 -1.81 17.59 -1.59
C GLY A 226 -0.36 17.22 -1.90
N VAL A 227 0.51 18.19 -2.20
CA VAL A 227 1.94 17.93 -2.37
C VAL A 227 2.61 17.62 -1.02
N ALA A 228 2.39 18.47 -0.01
CA ALA A 228 3.02 18.31 1.30
C ALA A 228 2.58 17.01 1.99
N ALA A 229 1.32 16.62 1.83
CA ALA A 229 0.73 15.41 2.40
C ALA A 229 1.29 14.11 1.80
N LEU A 230 1.94 14.15 0.64
CA LEU A 230 2.60 12.99 0.02
C LEU A 230 4.01 12.75 0.57
N ILE A 231 4.65 13.76 1.15
CA ILE A 231 6.06 13.71 1.54
C ILE A 231 6.39 12.58 2.53
N PRO A 232 5.59 12.28 3.58
CA PRO A 232 5.89 11.16 4.47
C PRO A 232 5.91 9.81 3.78
N PHE A 233 5.03 9.59 2.80
CA PHE A 233 5.03 8.36 2.02
C PHE A 233 6.29 8.27 1.14
N ILE A 234 6.70 9.38 0.53
CA ILE A 234 7.94 9.44 -0.26
C ILE A 234 9.17 9.24 0.66
N ALA A 235 9.15 9.83 1.84
CA ALA A 235 10.21 9.69 2.83
C ALA A 235 10.36 8.22 3.27
N VAL A 236 9.26 7.49 3.54
CA VAL A 236 9.33 6.04 3.81
C VAL A 236 9.96 5.28 2.64
N MET A 237 9.58 5.58 1.40
CA MET A 237 10.17 4.92 0.23
C MET A 237 11.68 5.14 0.12
N LEU A 238 12.16 6.32 0.51
CA LEU A 238 13.60 6.63 0.55
C LEU A 238 14.27 6.02 1.78
N VAL A 239 13.59 5.95 2.92
CA VAL A 239 14.06 5.21 4.11
C VAL A 239 14.23 3.72 3.80
N ASN A 240 13.38 3.12 2.96
CA ASN A 240 13.55 1.72 2.54
C ASN A 240 14.82 1.50 1.69
N LEU A 241 15.33 2.55 1.02
CA LEU A 241 16.66 2.52 0.39
C LEU A 241 17.78 2.70 1.42
N LEU A 242 17.60 3.62 2.37
CA LEU A 242 18.62 3.98 3.36
C LEU A 242 18.82 2.92 4.45
N ASN A 243 17.75 2.28 4.91
CA ASN A 243 17.74 1.38 6.06
C ASN A 243 18.69 0.17 5.90
N PRO A 244 18.68 -0.58 4.78
CA PRO A 244 19.60 -1.70 4.61
C PRO A 244 21.07 -1.24 4.65
N ILE A 245 21.37 -0.10 4.02
CA ILE A 245 22.72 0.48 3.99
C ILE A 245 23.12 0.94 5.40
N PHE A 246 22.22 1.60 6.13
CA PHE A 246 22.45 2.03 7.50
C PHE A 246 22.67 0.87 8.46
N VAL A 247 21.85 -0.19 8.38
CA VAL A 247 21.99 -1.38 9.21
C VAL A 247 23.33 -2.07 8.97
N SER A 248 23.72 -2.22 7.70
CA SER A 248 24.98 -2.87 7.33
C SER A 248 26.22 -2.02 7.66
N HIS A 249 26.25 -0.74 7.25
CA HIS A 249 27.45 0.09 7.35
C HIS A 249 27.58 0.83 8.69
N SER A 250 26.47 1.32 9.24
CA SER A 250 26.47 2.14 10.46
C SER A 250 26.22 1.33 11.72
N LEU A 251 25.24 0.42 11.70
CA LEU A 251 24.98 -0.48 12.84
C LEU A 251 25.89 -1.71 12.85
N LYS A 252 26.52 -2.05 11.72
CA LYS A 252 27.30 -3.30 11.54
C LYS A 252 26.51 -4.54 11.98
N ALA A 253 25.21 -4.51 11.75
CA ALA A 253 24.27 -5.54 12.18
C ALA A 253 23.84 -6.41 10.99
N ASP A 254 23.38 -7.60 11.30
CA ASP A 254 22.92 -8.58 10.32
C ASP A 254 21.48 -8.29 9.85
N VAL A 255 21.07 -8.97 8.78
CA VAL A 255 19.74 -8.93 8.17
C VAL A 255 18.62 -9.11 9.20
N LYS A 256 18.86 -9.85 10.28
CA LYS A 256 17.91 -10.03 11.39
C LYS A 256 17.43 -8.69 11.98
N ILE A 257 18.32 -7.73 12.22
CA ILE A 257 17.94 -6.42 12.78
C ILE A 257 17.14 -5.59 11.77
N TYR A 258 17.52 -5.67 10.49
CA TYR A 258 16.77 -5.04 9.41
C TYR A 258 15.34 -5.61 9.31
N SER A 259 15.19 -6.94 9.28
CA SER A 259 13.89 -7.61 9.24
C SER A 259 13.04 -7.30 10.47
N LEU A 260 13.64 -7.23 11.66
CA LEU A 260 12.95 -6.80 12.87
C LEU A 260 12.46 -5.34 12.77
N GLY A 261 13.21 -4.46 12.10
CA GLY A 261 12.78 -3.09 11.81
C GLY A 261 11.54 -3.02 10.93
N GLU A 262 11.43 -3.86 9.90
CA GLU A 262 10.22 -3.96 9.06
C GLU A 262 9.01 -4.48 9.86
N VAL A 263 9.24 -5.43 10.78
CA VAL A 263 8.21 -5.92 11.69
C VAL A 263 7.76 -4.81 12.65
N THR A 264 8.67 -4.08 13.28
CA THR A 264 8.30 -3.00 14.21
C THR A 264 7.64 -1.83 13.49
N TYR A 265 8.06 -1.51 12.26
CA TYR A 265 7.35 -0.60 11.37
C TYR A 265 5.90 -1.01 11.18
N SER A 266 5.68 -2.29 10.83
CA SER A 266 4.34 -2.85 10.59
C SER A 266 3.47 -2.81 11.84
N ILE A 267 4.05 -3.07 13.02
CA ILE A 267 3.36 -2.92 14.30
C ILE A 267 2.92 -1.47 14.54
N GLY A 268 3.83 -0.50 14.34
CA GLY A 268 3.50 0.93 14.48
C GLY A 268 2.41 1.38 13.49
N ALA A 269 2.49 0.92 12.25
CA ALA A 269 1.48 1.14 11.20
C ALA A 269 0.11 0.57 11.60
N LEU A 270 0.06 -0.67 12.11
CA LEU A 270 -1.17 -1.33 12.55
C LEU A 270 -1.84 -0.57 13.71
N PHE A 271 -1.08 -0.21 14.74
CA PHE A 271 -1.63 0.55 15.88
C PHE A 271 -2.11 1.93 15.47
N SER A 272 -1.41 2.58 14.53
CA SER A 272 -1.82 3.87 13.97
C SER A 272 -3.18 3.79 13.27
N GLY A 273 -3.47 2.70 12.55
CA GLY A 273 -4.77 2.47 11.91
C GLY A 273 -5.96 2.51 12.87
N ILE A 274 -5.76 1.98 14.09
CA ILE A 274 -6.76 1.97 15.17
C ILE A 274 -6.84 3.34 15.86
N CYS A 275 -5.68 3.85 16.29
CA CYS A 275 -5.60 5.02 17.15
C CYS A 275 -5.90 6.33 16.41
N THR A 276 -5.55 6.44 15.14
CA THR A 276 -5.72 7.68 14.35
C THR A 276 -7.18 8.15 14.37
N THR A 277 -8.14 7.25 14.15
CA THR A 277 -9.57 7.61 14.14
C THR A 277 -10.09 8.04 15.52
N ILE A 278 -9.49 7.55 16.60
CA ILE A 278 -9.86 7.92 17.97
C ILE A 278 -9.27 9.29 18.30
N ILE A 279 -8.02 9.51 17.93
CA ILE A 279 -7.28 10.74 18.21
C ILE A 279 -7.87 11.91 17.42
N THR A 280 -8.21 11.73 16.14
CA THR A 280 -8.79 12.79 15.29
C THR A 280 -10.22 13.18 15.66
N ARG A 281 -10.86 12.46 16.60
CA ARG A 281 -12.13 12.91 17.22
C ARG A 281 -11.93 13.94 18.32
N LYS A 282 -10.76 13.92 18.98
CA LYS A 282 -10.42 14.81 20.11
C LYS A 282 -9.49 15.95 19.69
N LEU A 283 -8.63 15.69 18.72
CA LEU A 283 -7.66 16.64 18.16
C LEU A 283 -8.04 16.96 16.72
N SER A 284 -7.78 18.19 16.29
CA SER A 284 -7.96 18.57 14.88
C SER A 284 -7.03 17.74 13.99
N SER A 285 -7.54 17.34 12.81
CA SER A 285 -6.77 16.63 11.79
C SER A 285 -5.46 17.34 11.43
N SER A 286 -5.46 18.67 11.45
CA SER A 286 -4.29 19.50 11.16
C SER A 286 -3.19 19.39 12.21
N SER A 287 -3.53 19.61 13.48
CA SER A 287 -2.57 19.57 14.57
C SER A 287 -1.99 18.17 14.73
N TYR A 288 -2.81 17.13 14.56
CA TYR A 288 -2.34 15.75 14.64
C TYR A 288 -1.43 15.37 13.48
N MET A 289 -1.73 15.82 12.26
CA MET A 289 -0.86 15.62 11.11
C MET A 289 0.51 16.30 11.31
N VAL A 290 0.54 17.53 11.83
CA VAL A 290 1.81 18.23 12.17
C VAL A 290 2.61 17.46 13.23
N ALA A 291 1.93 16.94 14.27
CA ALA A 291 2.58 16.12 15.29
C ALA A 291 3.21 14.84 14.70
N ASN A 292 2.52 14.17 13.77
CA ASN A 292 3.07 12.99 13.08
C ASN A 292 4.32 13.33 12.25
N TYR A 293 4.36 14.48 11.59
CA TYR A 293 5.55 14.91 10.84
C TYR A 293 6.71 15.17 11.77
N PHE A 294 6.47 15.90 12.87
CA PHE A 294 7.49 16.17 13.88
C PHE A 294 8.04 14.86 14.47
N MET A 295 7.15 13.92 14.81
CA MET A 295 7.55 12.59 15.31
C MET A 295 8.41 11.83 14.29
N MET A 296 8.06 11.88 13.00
CA MET A 296 8.85 11.24 11.94
C MET A 296 10.22 11.90 11.77
N ILE A 297 10.31 13.24 11.80
CA ILE A 297 11.56 13.99 11.73
C ILE A 297 12.49 13.59 12.90
N VAL A 298 11.96 13.57 14.12
CA VAL A 298 12.71 13.17 15.30
C VAL A 298 13.18 11.71 15.18
N ALA A 299 12.34 10.79 14.72
CA ALA A 299 12.71 9.39 14.53
C ALA A 299 13.86 9.22 13.50
N LEU A 300 13.84 9.97 12.39
CA LEU A 300 14.91 9.93 11.39
C LEU A 300 16.23 10.46 11.96
N ILE A 301 16.18 11.58 12.69
CA ILE A 301 17.38 12.17 13.31
C ILE A 301 17.95 11.25 14.39
N LEU A 302 17.10 10.69 15.26
CA LEU A 302 17.53 9.78 16.33
C LEU A 302 18.17 8.52 15.77
N THR A 303 17.63 7.97 14.68
CA THR A 303 18.18 6.77 14.03
C THR A 303 19.65 6.95 13.68
N VAL A 304 20.02 8.11 13.14
CA VAL A 304 21.39 8.38 12.69
C VAL A 304 22.30 8.90 13.79
N THR A 305 21.79 9.76 14.68
CA THR A 305 22.58 10.33 15.78
C THR A 305 22.98 9.27 16.80
N PHE A 306 22.14 8.25 17.00
CA PHE A 306 22.41 7.15 17.93
C PHE A 306 22.30 5.80 17.21
N PRO A 307 23.38 5.32 16.56
CA PRO A 307 23.42 4.04 15.86
C PRO A 307 23.33 2.85 16.84
N ASN A 308 22.13 2.57 17.32
CA ASN A 308 21.82 1.44 18.20
C ASN A 308 20.62 0.67 17.65
N ALA A 309 20.69 -0.66 17.65
CA ALA A 309 19.62 -1.53 17.18
C ALA A 309 18.27 -1.25 17.87
N GLY A 310 18.24 -1.03 19.19
CA GLY A 310 17.01 -0.73 19.92
C GLY A 310 16.38 0.60 19.50
N ILE A 311 17.21 1.63 19.24
CA ILE A 311 16.75 2.94 18.76
C ILE A 311 16.22 2.82 17.33
N PHE A 312 16.90 2.08 16.47
CA PHE A 312 16.45 1.80 15.10
C PHE A 312 15.08 1.10 15.09
N LEU A 313 14.88 0.09 15.94
CA LEU A 313 13.60 -0.63 16.03
C LEU A 313 12.46 0.26 16.52
N LEU A 314 12.72 1.08 17.56
CA LEU A 314 11.76 2.06 18.07
C LEU A 314 11.40 3.11 17.01
N CYS A 315 12.42 3.68 16.36
CA CYS A 315 12.22 4.69 15.31
C CYS A 315 11.47 4.12 14.10
N SER A 316 11.73 2.86 13.72
CA SER A 316 10.99 2.17 12.66
C SER A 316 9.50 2.08 12.97
N ALA A 317 9.13 1.75 14.22
CA ALA A 317 7.74 1.76 14.66
C ALA A 317 7.11 3.16 14.60
N LEU A 318 7.82 4.20 15.04
CA LEU A 318 7.33 5.58 14.99
C LEU A 318 7.16 6.07 13.55
N ILE A 319 8.08 5.72 12.65
CA ILE A 319 7.98 6.04 11.22
C ILE A 319 6.77 5.35 10.59
N GLY A 320 6.55 4.06 10.90
CA GLY A 320 5.35 3.32 10.48
C GLY A 320 4.06 3.97 10.96
N TRP A 321 4.01 4.36 12.23
CA TRP A 321 2.87 5.07 12.79
C TRP A 321 2.60 6.39 12.06
N SER A 322 3.62 7.25 11.95
CA SER A 322 3.50 8.58 11.33
C SER A 322 3.03 8.49 9.89
N ASN A 323 3.58 7.56 9.11
CA ASN A 323 3.23 7.39 7.70
C ASN A 323 1.77 6.98 7.53
N VAL A 324 1.34 5.91 8.23
CA VAL A 324 -0.04 5.42 8.13
C VAL A 324 -1.05 6.44 8.66
N SER A 325 -0.75 7.07 9.80
CA SER A 325 -1.64 8.08 10.39
C SER A 325 -1.86 9.24 9.43
N THR A 326 -0.77 9.75 8.85
CA THR A 326 -0.82 10.84 7.87
C THR A 326 -1.58 10.43 6.61
N ARG A 327 -1.36 9.21 6.11
CA ARG A 327 -2.07 8.69 4.94
C ARG A 327 -3.58 8.65 5.18
N LEU A 328 -4.03 8.18 6.35
CA LEU A 328 -5.45 8.11 6.70
C LEU A 328 -6.07 9.50 6.82
N ILE A 329 -5.41 10.43 7.51
CA ILE A 329 -5.86 11.83 7.61
C ILE A 329 -5.98 12.45 6.22
N ARG A 330 -4.97 12.26 5.36
CA ARG A 330 -4.96 12.76 3.98
C ARG A 330 -6.12 12.21 3.16
N GLN A 331 -6.36 10.90 3.20
CA GLN A 331 -7.47 10.27 2.49
C GLN A 331 -8.83 10.82 2.95
N ASN A 332 -9.03 10.95 4.26
CA ASN A 332 -10.27 11.51 4.82
C ASN A 332 -10.48 12.96 4.38
N MET A 333 -9.43 13.78 4.42
CA MET A 333 -9.51 15.16 3.96
C MET A 333 -9.84 15.29 2.48
N TYR A 334 -9.29 14.42 1.62
CA TYR A 334 -9.68 14.42 0.21
C TYR A 334 -11.16 14.08 0.03
N MET A 335 -11.69 13.16 0.82
CA MET A 335 -13.11 12.80 0.79
C MET A 335 -14.01 13.94 1.29
N GLU A 336 -13.53 14.77 2.23
CA GLU A 336 -14.28 15.93 2.74
C GLU A 336 -14.20 17.15 1.82
N LEU A 337 -13.06 17.40 1.16
CA LEU A 337 -12.79 18.63 0.43
C LEU A 337 -13.13 18.57 -1.06
N LEU A 338 -13.18 17.36 -1.63
CA LEU A 338 -13.35 17.16 -3.06
C LEU A 338 -14.77 16.74 -3.41
N PRO A 339 -15.34 17.28 -4.50
CA PRO A 339 -16.60 16.78 -5.03
C PRO A 339 -16.48 15.30 -5.44
N ASN A 340 -17.52 14.50 -5.16
CA ASN A 340 -17.54 13.06 -5.43
C ASN A 340 -17.16 12.69 -6.88
N HIS A 341 -17.51 13.52 -7.87
CA HIS A 341 -17.20 13.27 -9.28
C HIS A 341 -15.74 13.58 -9.66
N LEU A 342 -14.98 14.30 -8.83
CA LEU A 342 -13.57 14.68 -9.09
C LEU A 342 -12.55 13.96 -8.21
N ILE A 343 -12.96 13.30 -7.12
CA ILE A 343 -12.05 12.63 -6.17
C ILE A 343 -11.02 11.76 -6.88
N GLY A 344 -11.46 10.81 -7.71
CA GLY A 344 -10.57 9.86 -8.40
C GLY A 344 -9.56 10.55 -9.33
N ARG A 345 -9.98 11.61 -10.03
CA ARG A 345 -9.14 12.38 -10.96
C ARG A 345 -8.06 13.17 -10.21
N VAL A 346 -8.46 13.88 -9.16
CA VAL A 346 -7.54 14.65 -8.30
C VAL A 346 -6.56 13.74 -7.55
N LEU A 347 -7.02 12.60 -7.04
CA LEU A 347 -6.14 11.60 -6.42
C LEU A 347 -5.12 11.05 -7.41
N SER A 348 -5.54 10.74 -8.64
CA SER A 348 -4.64 10.29 -9.70
C SER A 348 -3.61 11.35 -10.08
N PHE A 349 -4.02 12.62 -10.14
CA PHE A 349 -3.12 13.75 -10.37
C PHE A 349 -2.03 13.85 -9.28
N PHE A 350 -2.42 13.85 -8.00
CA PHE A 350 -1.47 13.88 -6.89
C PHE A 350 -0.58 12.62 -6.84
N LYS A 351 -1.13 11.44 -7.15
CA LYS A 351 -0.36 10.19 -7.26
C LYS A 351 0.71 10.27 -8.36
N SER A 352 0.39 10.85 -9.52
CA SER A 352 1.35 11.08 -10.61
C SER A 352 2.47 12.03 -10.19
N ILE A 353 2.14 13.16 -9.56
CA ILE A 353 3.14 14.09 -9.01
C ILE A 353 4.03 13.39 -7.97
N GLY A 354 3.43 12.66 -7.03
CA GLY A 354 4.17 11.94 -6.01
C GLY A 354 5.10 10.88 -6.60
N THR A 355 4.69 10.22 -7.67
CA THR A 355 5.52 9.23 -8.38
C THR A 355 6.73 9.89 -9.04
N LEU A 356 6.53 11.02 -9.74
CA LEU A 356 7.62 11.78 -10.36
C LEU A 356 8.60 12.31 -9.31
N LEU A 357 8.09 12.93 -8.25
CA LEU A 357 8.92 13.46 -7.16
C LEU A 357 9.72 12.34 -6.49
N ARG A 358 9.10 11.18 -6.27
CA ARG A 358 9.78 9.99 -5.74
C ARG A 358 10.92 9.52 -6.64
N LEU A 359 10.70 9.42 -7.96
CA LEU A 359 11.74 8.99 -8.89
C LEU A 359 12.94 9.96 -8.90
N LEU A 360 12.67 11.26 -8.90
CA LEU A 360 13.72 12.28 -8.85
C LEU A 360 14.52 12.23 -7.56
N LEU A 361 13.85 12.14 -6.41
CA LEU A 361 14.52 12.05 -5.11
C LEU A 361 15.31 10.75 -4.98
N LEU A 362 14.79 9.63 -5.49
CA LEU A 362 15.51 8.35 -5.46
C LEU A 362 16.81 8.42 -6.27
N ALA A 363 16.76 8.98 -7.48
CA ALA A 363 17.95 9.17 -8.32
C ALA A 363 18.98 10.08 -7.62
N LEU A 364 18.52 11.19 -7.04
CA LEU A 364 19.37 12.13 -6.31
C LEU A 364 19.99 11.51 -5.05
N PHE A 365 19.22 10.75 -4.28
CA PHE A 365 19.70 10.08 -3.07
C PHE A 365 20.74 9.00 -3.39
N THR A 366 20.54 8.23 -4.47
CA THR A 366 21.50 7.21 -4.91
C THR A 366 22.89 7.83 -5.13
N ILE A 367 22.96 8.98 -5.80
CA ILE A 367 24.22 9.69 -6.04
C ILE A 367 24.79 10.31 -4.76
N ILE A 368 23.95 10.91 -3.90
CA ILE A 368 24.40 11.59 -2.69
C ILE A 368 24.94 10.61 -1.64
N ILE A 369 24.32 9.44 -1.50
CA ILE A 369 24.71 8.42 -0.52
C ILE A 369 26.11 7.90 -0.80
N ASP A 370 26.43 7.64 -2.08
CA ASP A 370 27.76 7.16 -2.48
C ASP A 370 28.87 8.16 -2.17
N LEU A 371 28.57 9.47 -2.25
CA LEU A 371 29.55 10.54 -2.03
C LEU A 371 29.69 10.98 -0.58
N ASN A 372 28.59 11.00 0.20
CA ASN A 372 28.55 11.64 1.52
C ASN A 372 28.12 10.70 2.65
N GLY A 373 27.83 9.44 2.34
CA GLY A 373 27.37 8.44 3.29
C GLY A 373 25.87 8.54 3.60
N VAL A 374 25.35 7.46 4.19
CA VAL A 374 23.91 7.24 4.41
C VAL A 374 23.29 8.25 5.38
N ALA A 375 24.06 8.73 6.36
CA ALA A 375 23.61 9.68 7.38
C ALA A 375 23.06 10.99 6.79
N VAL A 376 23.72 11.51 5.74
CA VAL A 376 23.31 12.74 5.05
C VAL A 376 21.93 12.56 4.40
N GLY A 377 21.62 11.37 3.89
CA GLY A 377 20.30 11.04 3.36
C GLY A 377 19.18 11.24 4.38
N TYR A 378 19.35 10.74 5.60
CA TYR A 378 18.35 10.93 6.67
C TYR A 378 18.17 12.41 7.05
N PHE A 379 19.26 13.18 7.13
CA PHE A 379 19.16 14.62 7.44
C PHE A 379 18.47 15.41 6.32
N ILE A 380 18.75 15.09 5.06
CA ILE A 380 18.04 15.71 3.92
C ILE A 380 16.55 15.36 3.98
N LEU A 381 16.19 14.12 4.28
CA LEU A 381 14.78 13.72 4.46
C LEU A 381 14.10 14.48 5.59
N ALA A 382 14.78 14.61 6.74
CA ALA A 382 14.29 15.41 7.87
C ALA A 382 14.05 16.88 7.46
N GLY A 383 14.95 17.46 6.65
CA GLY A 383 14.78 18.80 6.08
C GLY A 383 13.57 18.91 5.14
N ILE A 384 13.41 17.97 4.21
CA ILE A 384 12.26 17.92 3.29
C ILE A 384 10.94 17.77 4.07
N LEU A 385 10.91 16.93 5.11
CA LEU A 385 9.76 16.78 5.99
C LEU A 385 9.47 18.05 6.79
N SER A 386 10.50 18.79 7.21
CA SER A 386 10.33 20.07 7.91
C SER A 386 9.66 21.11 7.00
N LEU A 387 10.11 21.22 5.74
CA LEU A 387 9.46 22.07 4.74
C LEU A 387 8.01 21.64 4.48
N ALA A 388 7.77 20.33 4.40
CA ALA A 388 6.43 19.80 4.22
C ALA A 388 5.52 20.08 5.42
N THR A 389 6.06 20.09 6.64
CA THR A 389 5.32 20.47 7.86
C THR A 389 4.82 21.91 7.79
N ILE A 390 5.68 22.83 7.34
CA ILE A 390 5.31 24.23 7.10
C ILE A 390 4.21 24.31 6.02
N GLY A 391 4.37 23.55 4.93
CA GLY A 391 3.37 23.44 3.87
C GLY A 391 2.01 22.98 4.39
N ILE A 392 1.97 21.94 5.24
CA ILE A 392 0.75 21.46 5.90
C ILE A 392 0.13 22.58 6.74
N PHE A 393 0.90 23.21 7.63
CA PHE A 393 0.40 24.27 8.49
C PHE A 393 -0.21 25.45 7.70
N LEU A 394 0.46 25.89 6.63
CA LEU A 394 -0.03 26.94 5.74
C LEU A 394 -1.29 26.51 4.98
N SER A 395 -1.30 25.27 4.49
CA SER A 395 -2.42 24.75 3.69
C SER A 395 -3.73 24.72 4.47
N PHE A 396 -3.71 24.35 5.75
CA PHE A 396 -4.92 24.32 6.57
C PHE A 396 -5.54 25.71 6.77
N ARG A 397 -4.72 26.76 6.90
CA ARG A 397 -5.22 28.15 6.98
C ARG A 397 -5.88 28.59 5.67
N LEU A 398 -5.36 28.13 4.54
CA LEU A 398 -5.90 28.44 3.21
C LEU A 398 -7.16 27.62 2.90
N LEU A 399 -7.19 26.35 3.27
CA LEU A 399 -8.33 25.46 3.07
C LEU A 399 -9.58 25.95 3.83
N LEU A 400 -9.41 26.57 5.00
CA LEU A 400 -10.53 27.19 5.72
C LEU A 400 -11.11 28.41 4.96
N LYS A 401 -10.27 29.15 4.23
CA LYS A 401 -10.71 30.30 3.42
C LYS A 401 -11.30 29.92 2.06
N GLU A 402 -11.06 28.70 1.60
CA GLU A 402 -11.54 28.16 0.32
C GLU A 402 -12.87 27.39 0.45
N LYS A 403 -13.41 27.26 1.66
CA LYS A 403 -14.73 26.68 1.94
C LYS A 403 -15.88 27.68 1.76
N ASP A 404 -15.58 28.97 1.81
CA ASP A 404 -16.47 30.09 1.47
C ASP A 404 -16.32 30.47 -0.01
#